data_AF-A0A090KG35-F1
#
_entry.id   AF-A0A090KG35-F1
#
_cell.length_a   1.000
_cell.length_b   1.000
_cell.length_c   1.000
_cell.angle_alpha   90.00
_cell.angle_beta   90.00
_cell.angle_gamma   90.00
#
_symmetry.space_group_name_H-M   'P 1'
#
loop_
_entity.id
_entity.type
_entity.pdbx_description
1 polymer ?
#
loop_
_entity_poly.entity_id
_entity_poly.type
_entity_poly.pdbx_seq_one_letter_code
_entity_poly.pdbx_strand_id
1 'polypeptide(L)'
;MVSTHARMTSDGIHDTKSSKGIQARPAGGARKTKNDIAGVEIRRIWGDMPVLDATTNLRVFILPEDVQAASPKDPADCVFARACRRTFHATKVLFFRSVAYVELPDGNGVHRVERFIIGESMRGLIQAFDRGEKVIPEAGFVLKAPTPGETLNSELKRRRERASSERRRLEGRMTVDEPAAGTGRGKGKYVDEPRLVDVDVRSGLGAVHFTLNVGSRPNPPSPPPPASSHNRSGPR
;
A
#
# COMPACT_ATOMS: atom_id res chain seq x y z
N MET A 1 39.73 43.74 -13.72
CA MET A 1 41.15 43.36 -13.68
C MET A 1 41.24 41.87 -13.49
N VAL A 2 41.81 41.17 -14.49
CA VAL A 2 42.61 39.92 -14.44
C VAL A 2 42.06 38.78 -13.56
N SER A 3 41.72 37.59 -14.06
CA SER A 3 42.70 36.72 -14.71
C SER A 3 42.05 35.54 -15.44
N THR A 4 42.37 35.46 -16.73
CA THR A 4 42.35 34.30 -17.61
C THR A 4 43.46 33.30 -17.24
N HIS A 5 43.12 32.02 -17.03
CA HIS A 5 44.02 30.88 -17.18
C HIS A 5 43.22 29.70 -17.76
N ALA A 6 43.49 29.28 -19.00
CA ALA A 6 44.49 28.28 -19.43
C ALA A 6 43.84 26.86 -19.42
N ARG A 7 43.41 26.31 -20.57
CA ARG A 7 44.15 25.59 -21.64
C ARG A 7 44.88 24.30 -21.17
N MET A 8 44.75 23.28 -22.03
CA MET A 8 45.54 22.03 -22.15
C MET A 8 45.15 20.94 -21.13
N THR A 9 44.98 19.65 -21.44
CA THR A 9 45.41 18.67 -22.47
C THR A 9 44.60 17.39 -22.13
N SER A 10 44.39 16.33 -22.90
CA SER A 10 44.98 15.74 -24.11
C SER A 10 44.06 14.56 -24.47
N ASP A 11 43.76 14.41 -25.75
CA ASP A 11 43.06 13.26 -26.30
C ASP A 11 43.89 11.98 -26.15
N GLY A 12 43.45 11.08 -25.28
CA GLY A 12 43.98 9.72 -25.15
C GLY A 12 43.00 8.72 -25.72
N ILE A 13 43.11 8.44 -27.03
CA ILE A 13 42.34 7.40 -27.72
C ILE A 13 42.96 6.05 -27.36
N HIS A 14 42.38 5.36 -26.38
CA HIS A 14 42.69 3.96 -26.07
C HIS A 14 41.81 3.03 -26.91
N ASP A 15 42.44 2.44 -27.92
CA ASP A 15 41.88 1.41 -28.79
C ASP A 15 41.86 0.07 -28.04
N THR A 16 40.76 -0.23 -27.35
CA THR A 16 40.58 -1.50 -26.64
C THR A 16 40.02 -2.55 -27.59
N LYS A 17 40.89 -3.50 -27.97
CA LYS A 17 40.55 -4.71 -28.72
C LYS A 17 39.36 -5.44 -28.09
N SER A 18 38.26 -5.41 -28.82
CA SER A 18 36.99 -6.09 -28.50
C SER A 18 37.13 -7.59 -28.71
N SER A 19 37.58 -8.31 -27.68
CA SER A 19 37.46 -9.76 -27.60
C SER A 19 36.01 -10.12 -27.30
N LYS A 20 35.26 -10.53 -28.33
CA LYS A 20 33.91 -11.13 -28.22
C LYS A 20 34.03 -12.50 -27.54
N GLY A 21 34.17 -12.50 -26.23
CA GLY A 21 33.95 -13.67 -25.39
C GLY A 21 32.46 -14.03 -25.43
N ILE A 22 32.15 -15.24 -25.88
CA ILE A 22 30.82 -15.85 -25.77
C ILE A 22 30.56 -16.04 -24.28
N GLN A 23 29.99 -15.03 -23.62
CA GLN A 23 29.57 -15.13 -22.24
C GLN A 23 28.38 -16.09 -22.18
N ALA A 24 28.59 -17.24 -21.53
CA ALA A 24 27.53 -18.15 -21.14
C ALA A 24 26.43 -17.34 -20.44
N ARG A 25 25.25 -17.29 -21.04
CA ARG A 25 24.09 -16.59 -20.49
C ARG A 25 23.81 -17.23 -19.12
N PRO A 26 23.84 -16.48 -17.99
CA PRO A 26 23.57 -17.06 -16.69
C PRO A 26 22.17 -17.67 -16.70
N ALA A 27 22.12 -19.00 -16.56
CA ALA A 27 20.88 -19.74 -16.46
C ALA A 27 20.14 -19.26 -15.20
N GLY A 28 18.98 -18.65 -15.38
CA GLY A 28 18.08 -18.26 -14.30
C GLY A 28 18.29 -16.84 -13.77
N GLY A 29 17.94 -15.85 -14.57
CA GLY A 29 17.72 -14.49 -14.06
C GLY A 29 16.59 -14.52 -13.04
N ALA A 30 16.92 -14.61 -11.74
CA ALA A 30 15.98 -14.47 -10.65
C ALA A 30 15.23 -13.14 -10.88
N ARG A 31 13.94 -13.22 -11.21
CA ARG A 31 13.10 -12.03 -11.37
C ARG A 31 13.23 -11.25 -10.07
N LYS A 32 13.89 -10.09 -10.11
CA LYS A 32 13.87 -9.13 -9.00
C LYS A 32 12.40 -8.84 -8.72
N THR A 33 11.86 -9.46 -7.69
CA THR A 33 10.47 -9.25 -7.29
C THR A 33 10.34 -7.77 -6.94
N LYS A 34 9.25 -7.12 -7.35
CA LYS A 34 9.00 -5.68 -7.08
C LYS A 34 9.24 -5.26 -5.62
N ASN A 35 9.16 -6.19 -4.67
CA ASN A 35 9.49 -5.99 -3.26
C ASN A 35 10.95 -5.62 -2.98
N ASP A 36 11.88 -5.90 -3.89
CA ASP A 36 13.28 -5.54 -3.73
C ASP A 36 13.49 -4.02 -3.86
N ILE A 37 12.65 -3.34 -4.65
CA ILE A 37 12.75 -1.89 -4.87
C ILE A 37 12.56 -1.13 -3.56
N ALA A 38 11.52 -1.47 -2.79
CA ALA A 38 11.25 -0.80 -1.51
C ALA A 38 12.42 -1.01 -0.53
N GLY A 39 12.96 -2.23 -0.43
CA GLY A 39 14.10 -2.52 0.45
C GLY A 39 15.38 -1.79 0.04
N VAL A 40 15.63 -1.64 -1.26
CA VAL A 40 16.77 -0.86 -1.78
C VAL A 40 16.60 0.63 -1.47
N GLU A 41 15.42 1.20 -1.70
CA GLU A 41 15.14 2.61 -1.41
C GLU A 41 15.22 2.94 0.08
N ILE A 42 14.69 2.07 0.93
CA ILE A 42 14.76 2.22 2.40
C ILE A 42 16.22 2.26 2.85
N ARG A 43 17.06 1.31 2.40
CA ARG A 43 18.50 1.30 2.73
C ARG A 43 19.25 2.49 2.15
N ARG A 44 18.88 2.95 0.95
CA ARG A 44 19.49 4.13 0.32
C ARG A 44 19.25 5.40 1.14
N ILE A 45 18.04 5.56 1.69
CA ILE A 45 17.61 6.79 2.35
C ILE A 45 17.96 6.79 3.84
N TRP A 46 17.84 5.64 4.51
CA TRP A 46 18.00 5.52 5.97
C TRP A 46 19.20 4.67 6.40
N GLY A 47 19.94 4.07 5.48
CA GLY A 47 21.07 3.20 5.81
C GLY A 47 20.63 1.98 6.60
N ASP A 48 21.28 1.78 7.75
CA ASP A 48 21.03 0.67 8.68
C ASP A 48 20.05 1.03 9.81
N MET A 49 19.37 2.19 9.73
CA MET A 49 18.41 2.58 10.76
C MET A 49 17.27 1.55 10.86
N PRO A 50 16.90 1.11 12.07
CA PRO A 50 15.87 0.10 12.24
C PRO A 50 14.50 0.61 11.78
N VAL A 51 13.82 -0.23 11.01
CA VAL A 51 12.43 -0.03 10.63
C VAL A 51 11.54 -0.83 11.57
N LEU A 52 10.63 -0.14 12.25
CA LEU A 52 9.71 -0.72 13.22
C LEU A 52 8.27 -0.58 12.72
N ASP A 53 7.39 -1.51 13.08
CA ASP A 53 5.96 -1.34 12.82
C ASP A 53 5.40 -0.26 13.76
N ALA A 54 4.59 0.65 13.21
CA ALA A 54 3.96 1.70 13.99
C ALA A 54 2.99 1.13 15.04
N THR A 55 2.99 1.72 16.24
CA THR A 55 2.09 1.31 17.33
C THR A 55 0.79 2.12 17.37
N THR A 56 0.80 3.31 16.77
CA THR A 56 -0.32 4.26 16.78
C THR A 56 -0.66 4.72 15.37
N ASN A 57 -1.94 5.00 15.12
CA ASN A 57 -2.35 5.60 13.85
C ASN A 57 -1.95 7.07 13.79
N LEU A 58 -1.58 7.57 12.61
CA LEU A 58 -1.39 9.00 12.37
C LEU A 58 -2.52 9.58 11.54
N ARG A 59 -2.95 10.79 11.88
CA ARG A 59 -3.95 11.55 11.12
C ARG A 59 -3.26 12.74 10.48
N VAL A 60 -3.46 12.91 9.18
CA VAL A 60 -2.74 13.90 8.38
C VAL A 60 -3.74 14.65 7.53
N PHE A 61 -3.62 15.97 7.46
CA PHE A 61 -4.44 16.80 6.59
C PHE A 61 -3.62 17.23 5.39
N ILE A 62 -4.16 17.06 4.18
CA ILE A 62 -3.55 17.54 2.94
C ILE A 62 -3.96 18.99 2.75
N LEU A 63 -2.98 19.87 2.55
CA LEU A 63 -3.21 21.27 2.20
C LEU A 63 -2.96 21.52 0.70
N PRO A 64 -3.49 22.62 0.12
CA PRO A 64 -3.26 22.96 -1.28
C PRO A 64 -1.77 23.06 -1.65
N GLU A 65 -0.93 23.55 -0.75
CA GLU A 65 0.51 23.70 -0.98
C GLU A 65 1.22 22.33 -1.10
N ASP A 66 0.70 21.30 -0.44
CA ASP A 66 1.23 19.93 -0.57
C ASP A 66 0.94 19.37 -1.97
N VAL A 67 -0.22 19.72 -2.54
CA VAL A 67 -0.64 19.27 -3.88
C VAL A 67 0.16 19.97 -4.98
N GLN A 68 0.32 21.29 -4.87
CA GLN A 68 0.97 22.10 -5.90
C GLN A 68 2.43 21.73 -6.13
N ALA A 69 3.13 21.34 -5.07
CA ALA A 69 4.57 21.13 -5.12
C ALA A 69 4.97 19.64 -5.14
N ALA A 70 4.00 18.71 -5.18
CA ALA A 70 4.30 17.28 -5.20
C ALA A 70 4.69 16.77 -6.59
N SER A 71 5.54 15.74 -6.57
CA SER A 71 6.05 15.07 -7.76
C SER A 71 5.35 13.70 -7.95
N PRO A 72 4.60 13.48 -9.05
CA PRO A 72 4.00 12.17 -9.35
C PRO A 72 5.05 11.07 -9.48
N LYS A 73 4.74 9.85 -9.01
CA LYS A 73 5.62 8.67 -9.05
C LYS A 73 6.93 8.78 -8.25
N ASP A 74 7.13 9.87 -7.50
CA ASP A 74 8.21 9.97 -6.52
C ASP A 74 7.68 9.57 -5.13
N PRO A 75 8.07 8.41 -4.57
CA PRO A 75 7.62 7.98 -3.26
C PRO A 75 8.08 8.91 -2.14
N ALA A 76 9.18 9.66 -2.34
CA ALA A 76 9.70 10.61 -1.38
C ALA A 76 9.06 12.01 -1.51
N ASP A 77 8.45 12.36 -2.64
CA ASP A 77 7.91 13.71 -2.86
C ASP A 77 6.46 13.74 -3.35
N CYS A 78 5.69 12.67 -3.12
CA CYS A 78 4.26 12.69 -3.37
C CYS A 78 3.51 13.59 -2.36
N VAL A 79 2.25 13.93 -2.67
CA VAL A 79 1.39 14.79 -1.84
C VAL A 79 1.32 14.30 -0.39
N PHE A 80 1.17 12.99 -0.19
CA PHE A 80 1.08 12.40 1.14
C PHE A 80 2.40 12.51 1.92
N ALA A 81 3.54 12.35 1.24
CA ALA A 81 4.86 12.50 1.85
C ALA A 81 5.09 13.94 2.31
N ARG A 82 4.73 14.93 1.48
CA ARG A 82 4.83 16.36 1.82
C ARG A 82 3.95 16.73 3.01
N ALA A 83 2.69 16.29 2.99
CA ALA A 83 1.76 16.52 4.10
C ALA A 83 2.27 15.91 5.42
N CYS A 84 2.87 14.71 5.39
CA CYS A 84 3.47 14.08 6.57
C CYS A 84 4.70 14.84 7.08
N ARG A 85 5.62 15.26 6.19
CA ARG A 85 6.78 16.09 6.57
C ARG A 85 6.36 17.37 7.26
N ARG A 86 5.35 18.06 6.71
CA ARG A 86 4.82 19.30 7.29
C ARG A 86 4.13 19.06 8.64
N THR A 87 3.30 18.03 8.74
CA THR A 87 2.47 17.79 9.94
C THR A 87 3.29 17.28 11.12
N PHE A 88 4.29 16.43 10.89
CA PHE A 88 5.05 15.77 11.96
C PHE A 88 6.52 16.20 12.03
N HIS A 89 6.93 17.19 11.23
CA HIS A 89 8.34 17.59 11.09
C HIS A 89 9.26 16.41 10.74
N ALA A 90 8.74 15.40 10.04
CA ALA A 90 9.50 14.24 9.61
C ALA A 90 10.58 14.65 8.60
N THR A 91 11.82 14.22 8.81
CA THR A 91 12.94 14.56 7.92
C THR A 91 12.86 13.77 6.62
N LYS A 92 12.50 12.48 6.70
CA LYS A 92 12.43 11.57 5.56
C LYS A 92 11.13 10.77 5.62
N VAL A 93 10.49 10.63 4.47
CA VAL A 93 9.21 9.94 4.33
C VAL A 93 9.19 9.22 2.99
N LEU A 94 8.70 7.98 2.96
CA LEU A 94 8.45 7.23 1.73
C LEU A 94 7.03 6.68 1.72
N PHE A 95 6.31 6.94 0.63
CA PHE A 95 5.00 6.36 0.35
C PHE A 95 5.08 5.38 -0.80
N PHE A 96 4.75 4.12 -0.52
CA PHE A 96 4.50 3.10 -1.54
C PHE A 96 3.00 2.87 -1.68
N ARG A 97 2.60 1.93 -2.56
CA ARG A 97 1.18 1.66 -2.80
C ARG A 97 0.43 1.08 -1.60
N SER A 98 1.09 0.31 -0.73
CA SER A 98 0.44 -0.41 0.38
C SER A 98 1.01 -0.10 1.75
N VAL A 99 2.18 0.54 1.81
CA VAL A 99 2.92 0.84 3.03
C VAL A 99 3.53 2.23 2.94
N ALA A 100 3.61 2.91 4.07
CA ALA A 100 4.36 4.15 4.22
C ALA A 100 5.45 3.97 5.29
N TYR A 101 6.57 4.64 5.11
CA TYR A 101 7.67 4.68 6.07
C TYR A 101 7.90 6.14 6.44
N VAL A 102 7.82 6.44 7.73
CA VAL A 102 7.91 7.81 8.24
C VAL A 102 8.98 7.84 9.32
N GLU A 103 9.96 8.72 9.18
CA GLU A 103 10.93 8.97 10.22
C GLU A 103 10.34 9.92 11.26
N LEU A 104 10.21 9.46 12.50
CA LEU A 104 9.62 10.22 13.60
C LEU A 104 10.57 10.22 14.80
N PRO A 105 10.70 11.35 15.52
CA PRO A 105 11.39 11.36 16.80
C PRO A 105 10.56 10.63 17.84
N ASP A 106 11.22 9.84 18.69
CA ASP A 106 10.60 9.25 19.87
C ASP A 106 10.49 10.26 21.03
N GLY A 107 9.98 9.80 22.18
CA GLY A 107 9.88 10.64 23.39
C GLY A 107 11.23 11.10 23.95
N ASN A 108 12.35 10.50 23.52
CA ASN A 108 13.71 10.89 23.87
C ASN A 108 14.38 11.72 22.76
N GLY A 109 13.66 12.06 21.68
CA GLY A 109 14.21 12.75 20.51
C GLY A 109 15.05 11.86 19.58
N VAL A 110 15.10 10.54 19.82
CA VAL A 110 15.78 9.60 18.93
C VAL A 110 14.88 9.30 17.74
N HIS A 111 15.41 9.55 16.54
CA HIS A 111 14.69 9.29 15.30
C HIS A 111 14.60 7.79 15.02
N ARG A 112 13.40 7.32 14.63
CA ARG A 112 13.15 5.95 14.19
C ARG A 112 12.25 5.93 12.96
N VAL A 113 12.39 4.90 12.14
CA VAL A 113 11.54 4.72 10.95
C VAL A 113 10.36 3.84 11.32
N GLU A 114 9.16 4.42 11.30
CA GLU A 114 7.92 3.71 11.56
C GLU A 114 7.23 3.31 10.25
N ARG A 115 6.79 2.05 10.15
CA ARG A 115 6.05 1.48 9.03
C ARG A 115 4.55 1.50 9.32
N PHE A 116 3.80 2.09 8.39
CA PHE A 116 2.35 2.18 8.41
C PHE A 116 1.72 1.42 7.25
N ILE A 117 0.49 0.97 7.42
CA ILE A 117 -0.33 0.37 6.37
C ILE A 117 -1.23 1.43 5.73
N ILE A 118 -1.24 1.41 4.40
CA ILE A 118 -2.09 2.27 3.58
C ILE A 118 -3.38 1.53 3.27
N GLY A 119 -4.52 2.10 3.70
CA GLY A 119 -5.85 1.59 3.43
C GLY A 119 -6.25 1.73 1.96
N GLU A 120 -7.19 0.89 1.50
CA GLU A 120 -7.56 0.76 0.08
C GLU A 120 -7.98 2.07 -0.59
N SER A 121 -8.77 2.91 0.09
CA SER A 121 -9.17 4.22 -0.40
C SER A 121 -7.96 5.09 -0.75
N MET A 122 -6.97 5.15 0.14
CA MET A 122 -5.74 5.91 -0.07
C MET A 122 -4.86 5.29 -1.16
N ARG A 123 -4.87 3.96 -1.34
CA ARG A 123 -4.18 3.32 -2.47
C ARG A 123 -4.76 3.78 -3.80
N GLY A 124 -6.09 3.96 -3.87
CA GLY A 124 -6.77 4.50 -5.05
C GLY A 124 -6.30 5.92 -5.36
N LEU A 125 -6.22 6.78 -4.33
CA LEU A 125 -5.75 8.16 -4.47
C LEU A 125 -4.28 8.25 -4.91
N ILE A 126 -3.38 7.44 -4.32
CA ILE A 126 -1.97 7.38 -4.74
C ILE A 126 -1.87 6.99 -6.22
N GLN A 127 -2.63 5.97 -6.65
CA GLN A 127 -2.63 5.55 -8.05
C GLN A 127 -3.19 6.63 -8.99
N ALA A 128 -4.28 7.30 -8.60
CA ALA A 128 -4.85 8.39 -9.38
C ALA A 128 -3.82 9.52 -9.55
N PHE A 129 -3.14 9.90 -8.47
CA PHE A 129 -2.08 10.91 -8.49
C PHE A 129 -0.90 10.50 -9.39
N ASP A 130 -0.42 9.26 -9.28
CA ASP A 130 0.65 8.74 -10.13
C ASP A 130 0.28 8.69 -11.62
N ARG A 131 -1.02 8.61 -11.94
CA ARG A 131 -1.55 8.71 -13.30
C ARG A 131 -1.70 10.16 -13.79
N GLY A 132 -1.46 11.15 -12.93
CA GLY A 132 -1.63 12.57 -13.25
C GLY A 132 -3.07 13.07 -13.15
N GLU A 133 -3.96 12.32 -12.48
CA GLU A 133 -5.31 12.78 -12.21
C GLU A 133 -5.26 13.88 -11.13
N LYS A 134 -5.85 15.05 -11.41
CA LYS A 134 -5.81 16.22 -10.51
C LYS A 134 -6.75 16.14 -9.30
N VAL A 135 -7.40 15.00 -9.08
CA VAL A 135 -8.43 14.85 -8.06
C VAL A 135 -7.82 14.31 -6.77
N ILE A 136 -7.00 15.12 -6.10
CA ILE A 136 -6.71 14.88 -4.69
C ILE A 136 -7.62 15.79 -3.89
N PRO A 137 -8.60 15.26 -3.15
CA PRO A 137 -9.44 16.08 -2.29
C PRO A 137 -8.59 16.70 -1.18
N GLU A 138 -8.89 17.96 -0.85
CA GLU A 138 -8.42 18.60 0.38
C GLU A 138 -9.08 17.91 1.57
N ALA A 139 -8.48 16.80 2.00
CA ALA A 139 -9.06 15.89 2.98
C ALA A 139 -8.01 15.37 3.96
N GLY A 140 -8.48 14.99 5.13
CA GLY A 140 -7.71 14.22 6.10
C GLY A 140 -7.60 12.76 5.68
N PHE A 141 -6.44 12.16 5.89
CA PHE A 141 -6.23 10.71 5.77
C PHE A 141 -5.61 10.13 7.05
N VAL A 142 -5.70 8.81 7.19
CA VAL A 142 -5.17 8.08 8.34
C VAL A 142 -4.15 7.05 7.89
N LEU A 143 -2.92 7.17 8.39
CA LEU A 143 -1.92 6.12 8.34
C LEU A 143 -2.21 5.13 9.46
N LYS A 144 -2.49 3.87 9.09
CA LYS A 144 -2.88 2.85 10.06
C LYS A 144 -1.64 2.13 10.60
N ALA A 145 -1.61 1.90 11.91
CA ALA A 145 -0.73 0.93 12.51
C ALA A 145 -1.00 -0.46 11.90
N PRO A 146 0.03 -1.27 11.62
CA PRO A 146 -0.16 -2.62 11.10
C PRO A 146 -0.98 -3.49 12.05
N THR A 147 -1.93 -4.25 11.51
CA THR A 147 -2.60 -5.31 12.27
C THR A 147 -1.61 -6.45 12.58
N PRO A 148 -1.88 -7.35 13.55
CA PRO A 148 -0.98 -8.46 13.85
C PRO A 148 -0.61 -9.32 12.62
N GLY A 149 -1.53 -9.44 11.66
CA GLY A 149 -1.33 -10.14 10.38
C GLY A 149 -0.52 -9.36 9.34
N GLU A 150 -0.23 -8.08 9.55
CA GLU A 150 0.44 -7.18 8.61
C GLU A 150 1.81 -6.70 9.11
N THR A 151 2.20 -7.10 10.32
CA THR A 151 3.53 -6.82 10.90
C THR A 151 4.66 -7.38 10.05
N LEU A 152 5.85 -6.78 10.15
CA LEU A 152 7.09 -7.23 9.51
C LEU A 152 7.40 -8.69 9.90
N ASN A 153 7.22 -9.05 11.17
CA ASN A 153 7.43 -10.42 11.65
C ASN A 153 6.46 -11.42 10.98
N SER A 154 5.19 -11.06 10.86
CA SER A 154 4.18 -11.87 10.17
C SER A 154 4.47 -12.00 8.68
N GLU A 155 4.94 -10.92 8.04
CA GLU A 155 5.39 -10.93 6.64
C GLU A 155 6.60 -11.87 6.43
N LEU A 156 7.62 -11.77 7.29
CA LEU A 156 8.79 -12.64 7.25
C LEU A 156 8.42 -14.10 7.47
N LYS A 157 7.55 -14.40 8.43
CA LYS A 157 7.05 -15.76 8.68
C LYS A 157 6.35 -16.32 7.45
N ARG A 158 5.40 -15.58 6.87
CA ARG A 158 4.70 -16.00 5.63
C ARG A 158 5.65 -16.19 4.47
N ARG A 159 6.68 -15.34 4.34
CA ARG A 159 7.71 -15.48 3.30
C ARG A 159 8.51 -16.77 3.47
N ARG A 160 8.92 -17.11 4.70
CA ARG A 160 9.62 -18.37 5.02
C ARG A 160 8.75 -19.59 4.73
N GLU A 161 7.48 -19.56 5.12
CA GLU A 161 6.53 -20.64 4.85
C GLU A 161 6.32 -20.87 3.35
N ARG A 162 6.14 -19.80 2.57
CA ARG A 162 6.04 -19.88 1.10
C ARG A 162 7.29 -20.46 0.47
N ALA A 163 8.47 -19.95 0.86
CA ALA A 163 9.74 -20.46 0.34
C ALA A 163 9.95 -21.95 0.68
N SER A 164 9.60 -22.38 1.89
CA SER A 164 9.68 -23.79 2.28
C SER A 164 8.72 -24.68 1.48
N SER A 165 7.51 -24.19 1.20
CA SER A 165 6.50 -24.90 0.42
C SER A 165 6.90 -25.02 -1.04
N GLU A 166 7.48 -23.97 -1.62
CA GLU A 166 8.02 -23.96 -2.98
C GLU A 166 9.22 -24.90 -3.12
N ARG A 167 10.12 -24.91 -2.14
CA ARG A 167 11.24 -25.86 -2.10
C ARG A 167 10.75 -27.31 -2.07
N ARG A 168 9.76 -27.63 -1.23
CA ARG A 168 9.15 -28.97 -1.19
C ARG A 168 8.51 -29.38 -2.52
N ARG A 169 7.91 -28.42 -3.25
CA ARG A 169 7.37 -28.65 -4.60
C ARG A 169 8.46 -28.97 -5.62
N LEU A 170 9.55 -28.20 -5.60
CA LEU A 170 10.66 -28.38 -6.54
C LEU A 170 11.44 -29.68 -6.30
N GLU A 171 11.59 -30.11 -5.05
CA GLU A 171 12.30 -31.34 -4.69
C GLU A 171 11.50 -32.62 -5.00
N GLY A 172 10.34 -32.54 -5.68
CA GLY A 172 9.54 -33.72 -6.04
C GLY A 172 8.94 -34.47 -4.84
N ARG A 173 9.12 -33.93 -3.61
CA ARG A 173 8.56 -34.46 -2.37
C ARG A 173 7.11 -34.04 -2.12
N MET A 174 6.46 -33.42 -3.10
CA MET A 174 5.01 -33.57 -3.22
C MET A 174 4.75 -34.94 -3.85
N THR A 175 4.90 -35.98 -3.02
CA THR A 175 4.13 -37.20 -3.23
C THR A 175 2.69 -36.75 -3.44
N VAL A 176 2.17 -36.99 -4.64
CA VAL A 176 0.73 -36.90 -4.95
C VAL A 176 -0.03 -38.01 -4.18
N ASP A 177 0.68 -38.75 -3.33
CA ASP A 177 0.18 -39.88 -2.57
C ASP A 177 -0.75 -39.44 -1.45
N GLU A 178 -1.93 -40.02 -1.56
CA GLU A 178 -3.10 -39.96 -0.70
C GLU A 178 -3.93 -38.67 -0.76
N PRO A 179 -5.08 -38.67 -1.47
CA PRO A 179 -6.10 -37.68 -1.20
C PRO A 179 -6.42 -37.75 0.29
N ALA A 180 -6.09 -36.68 1.03
CA ALA A 180 -6.32 -36.61 2.46
C ALA A 180 -7.74 -37.08 2.78
N ALA A 181 -7.82 -38.30 3.30
CA ALA A 181 -9.07 -38.92 3.68
C ALA A 181 -9.71 -38.04 4.76
N GLY A 182 -10.70 -37.26 4.35
CA GLY A 182 -11.72 -36.72 5.23
C GLY A 182 -11.25 -35.87 6.41
N THR A 183 -10.70 -34.68 6.16
CA THR A 183 -11.18 -33.54 6.95
C THR A 183 -12.37 -32.98 6.19
N GLY A 184 -13.57 -33.40 6.59
CA GLY A 184 -14.85 -33.00 6.01
C GLY A 184 -15.08 -31.49 6.09
N ARG A 185 -14.38 -30.72 5.25
CA ARG A 185 -14.90 -29.44 4.77
C ARG A 185 -16.18 -29.80 4.06
N GLY A 186 -17.28 -29.45 4.71
CA GLY A 186 -18.60 -29.96 4.41
C GLY A 186 -18.80 -30.12 2.92
N LYS A 187 -19.33 -31.29 2.55
CA LYS A 187 -20.27 -31.33 1.43
C LYS A 187 -21.24 -30.19 1.72
N GLY A 188 -20.99 -29.02 1.11
CA GLY A 188 -22.04 -28.05 0.91
C GLY A 188 -23.09 -28.87 0.21
N LYS A 189 -24.12 -29.27 0.96
CA LYS A 189 -25.35 -29.68 0.32
C LYS A 189 -25.70 -28.45 -0.49
N TYR A 190 -25.50 -28.50 -1.80
CA TYR A 190 -26.30 -27.71 -2.71
C TYR A 190 -27.73 -28.22 -2.46
N VAL A 191 -28.37 -27.71 -1.40
CA VAL A 191 -29.81 -27.72 -1.26
C VAL A 191 -30.25 -26.45 -1.97
N ASP A 192 -30.10 -26.43 -3.28
CA ASP A 192 -30.82 -25.50 -4.10
C ASP A 192 -31.20 -26.31 -5.32
N GLU A 193 -32.48 -26.64 -5.41
CA GLU A 193 -33.11 -26.88 -6.69
C GLU A 193 -32.59 -25.82 -7.68
N PRO A 194 -32.29 -26.18 -8.93
CA PRO A 194 -31.86 -25.20 -9.91
C PRO A 194 -32.92 -24.10 -9.99
N ARG A 195 -32.65 -22.95 -9.39
CA ARG A 195 -33.46 -21.76 -9.61
C ARG A 195 -33.22 -21.36 -11.06
N LEU A 196 -34.18 -21.69 -11.91
CA LEU A 196 -34.34 -21.08 -13.22
C LEU A 196 -34.46 -19.57 -12.97
N VAL A 197 -33.35 -18.86 -13.14
CA VAL A 197 -33.37 -17.41 -13.32
C VAL A 197 -33.81 -17.23 -14.77
N ASP A 198 -35.04 -16.78 -14.98
CA ASP A 198 -35.50 -16.33 -16.30
C ASP A 198 -34.53 -15.25 -16.80
N VAL A 199 -33.74 -15.58 -17.83
CA VAL A 199 -32.74 -14.69 -18.40
C VAL A 199 -33.37 -13.73 -19.42
N ASP A 200 -34.70 -13.63 -19.44
CA ASP A 200 -35.48 -13.01 -20.52
C ASP A 200 -35.74 -11.50 -20.36
N VAL A 201 -34.82 -10.78 -19.71
CA VAL A 201 -34.79 -9.32 -19.83
C VAL A 201 -33.34 -8.84 -20.01
N ARG A 202 -32.77 -9.12 -21.18
CA ARG A 202 -31.68 -8.30 -21.71
C ARG A 202 -32.29 -7.02 -22.28
N SER A 203 -32.30 -5.94 -21.50
CA SER A 203 -32.36 -4.61 -22.12
C SER A 203 -31.06 -4.41 -22.92
N GLY A 204 -31.15 -3.86 -24.13
CA GLY A 204 -30.04 -3.74 -25.09
C GLY A 204 -28.86 -2.85 -24.65
N LEU A 205 -28.72 -2.56 -23.35
CA LEU A 205 -27.68 -1.71 -22.76
C LEU A 205 -26.66 -2.49 -21.90
N GLY A 206 -26.79 -3.82 -21.80
CA GLY A 206 -25.78 -4.65 -21.13
C GLY A 206 -25.72 -4.50 -19.59
N ALA A 207 -26.70 -3.84 -18.97
CA ALA A 207 -26.80 -3.73 -17.52
C ALA A 207 -27.65 -4.89 -16.96
N VAL A 208 -27.03 -5.73 -16.11
CA VAL A 208 -27.72 -6.77 -15.35
C VAL A 208 -28.32 -6.14 -14.09
N HIS A 209 -29.65 -6.01 -14.05
CA HIS A 209 -30.36 -5.56 -12.84
C HIS A 209 -30.67 -6.74 -11.94
N PHE A 210 -30.04 -6.79 -10.76
CA PHE A 210 -30.46 -7.70 -9.70
C PHE A 210 -31.58 -7.03 -8.90
N THR A 211 -32.82 -7.41 -9.15
CA THR A 211 -33.93 -7.11 -8.24
C THR A 211 -33.77 -7.97 -7.00
N LEU A 212 -33.10 -7.42 -5.99
CA LEU A 212 -33.15 -7.97 -4.64
C LEU A 212 -34.61 -7.91 -4.19
N ASN A 213 -35.22 -9.08 -4.00
CA ASN A 213 -36.52 -9.18 -3.38
C ASN A 213 -36.32 -8.83 -1.89
N VAL A 214 -36.42 -7.54 -1.57
CA VAL A 214 -36.30 -7.03 -0.21
C VAL A 214 -37.55 -7.46 0.53
N GLY A 215 -37.47 -8.61 1.20
CA GLY A 215 -38.41 -8.98 2.24
C GLY A 215 -38.62 -7.78 3.16
N SER A 216 -39.88 -7.44 3.37
CA SER A 216 -40.41 -6.35 4.18
C SER A 216 -39.50 -6.00 5.36
N ARG A 217 -38.72 -4.92 5.20
CA ARG A 217 -38.00 -4.34 6.33
C ARG A 217 -39.03 -3.80 7.33
N PRO A 218 -38.93 -4.13 8.63
CA PRO A 218 -39.74 -3.48 9.64
C PRO A 218 -39.47 -1.97 9.59
N ASN A 219 -40.53 -1.17 9.68
CA ASN A 219 -40.44 0.28 9.70
C ASN A 219 -39.44 0.72 10.80
N PRO A 220 -38.54 1.67 10.52
CA PRO A 220 -37.68 2.21 11.56
C PRO A 220 -38.55 2.82 12.68
N PRO A 221 -38.15 2.68 13.96
CA PRO A 221 -38.87 3.29 15.06
C PRO A 221 -38.91 4.81 14.87
N SER A 222 -40.07 5.40 15.13
CA SER A 222 -40.26 6.85 15.08
C SER A 222 -39.26 7.55 16.00
N PRO A 223 -38.68 8.70 15.58
CA PRO A 223 -37.76 9.45 16.42
C PRO A 223 -38.48 9.89 17.72
N PRO A 224 -37.77 9.90 18.87
CA PRO A 224 -38.35 10.36 20.12
C PRO A 224 -38.75 11.85 20.01
N PRO A 225 -39.83 12.27 20.69
CA PRO A 225 -40.25 13.67 20.70
C PRO A 225 -39.16 14.56 21.31
N PRO A 226 -39.03 15.81 20.85
CA PRO A 226 -38.03 16.74 21.38
C PRO A 226 -38.27 16.99 22.88
N ALA A 227 -37.19 16.97 23.65
CA ALA A 227 -37.22 17.23 25.09
C ALA A 227 -37.77 18.65 25.36
N SER A 228 -38.82 18.74 26.18
CA SER A 228 -39.42 20.00 26.60
C SER A 228 -38.42 20.80 27.44
N SER A 229 -37.94 21.91 26.88
CA SER A 229 -37.10 22.88 27.59
C SER A 229 -37.93 23.62 28.64
N HIS A 230 -37.87 23.16 29.89
CA HIS A 230 -38.34 23.95 31.02
C HIS A 230 -37.36 25.09 31.29
N ASN A 231 -37.71 26.29 30.79
CA ASN A 231 -37.14 27.56 31.22
C ASN A 231 -37.38 27.74 32.72
N ARG A 232 -36.34 27.57 33.54
CA ARG A 232 -36.33 28.06 34.93
C ARG A 232 -35.76 29.47 34.94
N SER A 233 -36.64 30.46 34.92
CA SER A 233 -36.31 31.83 35.32
C SER A 233 -36.08 31.85 36.83
N GLY A 234 -34.82 32.01 37.25
CA GLY A 234 -34.46 32.31 38.64
C GLY A 234 -34.61 33.81 38.95
N PRO A 235 -35.00 34.18 40.19
CA PRO A 235 -35.16 35.58 40.59
C PRO A 235 -33.83 36.27 40.86
N ARG A 236 -33.86 37.61 40.73
CA ARG A 236 -32.77 38.57 40.89
C ARG A 236 -32.30 38.74 42.33
#